data_AF-A0A2K3L6T9-F1
#
_entry.id   AF-A0A2K3L6T9-F1
#
_cell.length_a   1.000
_cell.length_b   1.000
_cell.length_c   1.000
_cell.angle_alpha   90.00
_cell.angle_beta   90.00
_cell.angle_gamma   90.00
#
_symmetry.space_group_name_H-M   'P 1'
#
loop_
_entity.id
_entity.type
_entity.pdbx_description
1 polymer ?
#
loop_
_entity_poly.entity_id
_entity_poly.type
_entity_poly.pdbx_seq_one_letter_code
_entity_poly.pdbx_strand_id
1 'polypeptide(L)'
;MGHSSNSKKKSPNSDKYALIQDNFTSLEQVIAALGKYGLESSNLILGIDFTKSNEWTGQNSFNRRSLHAIGNTPNPYEKAISIVGKTLAPFGHDNLIPCFGFGDSTTHDQEVFSFHSDHSPCHGFEEVLACYKKIVPNLKLSGPTSYAPVIEAAIDIVEKRHGQFHILVIIADGQVTKKYDDNGLSPQEEKTIKAIVDA
;
A
#
# COMPACT_ATOMS: atom_id res chain seq x y z
N MET A 1 3.51 -59.79 -23.30
CA MET A 1 2.32 -58.92 -23.12
C MET A 1 2.67 -57.89 -22.06
N GLY A 2 2.91 -56.65 -22.48
CA GLY A 2 3.32 -55.56 -21.61
C GLY A 2 2.13 -54.94 -20.88
N HIS A 3 2.32 -54.62 -19.60
CA HIS A 3 1.47 -53.68 -18.89
C HIS A 3 2.34 -52.49 -18.48
N SER A 4 2.12 -51.39 -19.20
CA SER A 4 2.77 -50.11 -19.00
C SER A 4 2.18 -49.45 -17.76
N SER A 5 3.02 -49.17 -16.77
CA SER A 5 2.70 -48.34 -15.61
C SER A 5 2.56 -46.88 -16.07
N ASN A 6 1.32 -46.37 -16.04
CA ASN A 6 1.02 -45.00 -16.39
C ASN A 6 1.40 -44.09 -15.20
N SER A 7 2.64 -43.63 -15.18
CA SER A 7 3.10 -42.61 -14.24
C SER A 7 2.54 -41.25 -14.67
N LYS A 8 1.44 -40.82 -14.03
CA LYS A 8 0.96 -39.44 -14.12
C LYS A 8 2.06 -38.51 -13.62
N LYS A 9 2.76 -37.85 -14.54
CA LYS A 9 3.63 -36.70 -14.26
C LYS A 9 2.76 -35.63 -13.58
N LYS A 10 2.96 -35.43 -12.27
CA LYS A 10 2.46 -34.23 -11.58
C LYS A 10 3.15 -33.02 -12.20
N SER A 11 2.37 -32.06 -12.66
CA SER A 11 2.82 -30.75 -13.12
C SER A 11 3.53 -30.00 -11.99
N PRO A 12 4.76 -29.50 -12.18
CA PRO A 12 5.58 -28.91 -11.12
C PRO A 12 5.34 -27.40 -11.02
N ASN A 13 4.13 -26.94 -10.64
CA ASN A 13 3.93 -25.48 -10.53
C ASN A 13 2.77 -25.00 -9.62
N SER A 14 2.39 -25.72 -8.56
CA SER A 14 1.34 -25.24 -7.62
C SER A 14 1.85 -24.37 -6.47
N ASP A 15 3.16 -24.32 -6.23
CA ASP A 15 3.69 -23.81 -4.95
C ASP A 15 4.16 -22.35 -5.01
N LYS A 16 3.83 -21.61 -6.08
CA LYS A 16 4.33 -20.24 -6.26
C LYS A 16 3.63 -19.19 -5.37
N TYR A 17 2.45 -19.50 -4.84
CA TYR A 17 1.66 -18.56 -4.02
C TYR A 17 1.04 -19.30 -2.81
N ALA A 18 1.82 -19.50 -1.76
CA ALA A 18 1.32 -20.02 -0.49
C ALA A 18 0.69 -18.88 0.34
N LEU A 19 -0.51 -19.09 0.85
CA LEU A 19 -1.15 -18.16 1.78
C LEU A 19 -0.34 -18.08 3.08
N ILE A 20 0.09 -16.89 3.47
CA ILE A 20 0.71 -16.65 4.77
C ILE A 20 -0.40 -16.63 5.82
N GLN A 21 -0.33 -17.54 6.80
CA GLN A 21 -1.32 -17.66 7.88
C GLN A 21 -1.10 -16.59 8.96
N ASP A 22 -2.20 -16.17 9.60
CA ASP A 22 -2.17 -15.27 10.75
C ASP A 22 -1.60 -16.00 11.98
N ASN A 23 -0.32 -15.77 12.27
CA ASN A 23 0.42 -16.47 13.33
C ASN A 23 0.70 -15.62 14.58
N PHE A 24 0.18 -14.39 14.65
CA PHE A 24 0.49 -13.42 15.70
C PHE A 24 -0.76 -12.87 16.38
N THR A 25 -0.71 -12.72 17.70
CA THR A 25 -1.84 -12.27 18.53
C THR A 25 -1.59 -10.93 19.22
N SER A 26 -0.40 -10.33 19.06
CA SER A 26 -0.09 -9.00 19.62
C SER A 26 0.94 -8.24 18.76
N LEU A 27 0.99 -6.92 18.93
CA LEU A 27 1.92 -6.06 18.21
C LEU A 27 3.38 -6.38 18.58
N GLU A 28 3.63 -6.71 19.84
CA GLU A 28 4.95 -7.09 20.35
C GLU A 28 5.46 -8.37 19.68
N GLN A 29 4.57 -9.33 19.41
CA GLN A 29 4.95 -10.54 18.67
C GLN A 29 5.34 -10.24 17.22
N VAL A 30 4.63 -9.32 16.56
CA VAL A 30 4.95 -8.87 15.20
C VAL A 30 6.32 -8.19 15.18
N ILE A 31 6.55 -7.22 16.08
CA ILE A 31 7.83 -6.51 16.19
C ILE A 31 8.98 -7.49 16.45
N ALA A 32 8.81 -8.43 17.38
CA ALA A 32 9.82 -9.44 17.70
C ALA A 32 10.11 -10.37 16.50
N ALA A 33 9.07 -10.78 15.76
CA ALA A 33 9.24 -11.61 14.57
C ALA A 33 9.96 -10.86 13.45
N LEU A 34 9.59 -9.62 13.17
CA LEU A 34 10.26 -8.77 12.18
C LEU A 34 11.75 -8.63 12.52
N GLY A 35 12.09 -8.31 13.77
CA GLY A 35 13.48 -8.25 14.22
C GLY A 35 14.23 -9.58 14.03
N LYS A 36 13.61 -10.71 14.40
CA LYS A 36 14.22 -12.04 14.27
C LYS A 36 14.51 -12.46 12.83
N TYR A 37 13.68 -12.06 11.87
CA TYR A 37 13.84 -12.41 10.46
C TYR A 37 14.74 -11.44 9.68
N GLY A 38 15.50 -10.59 10.39
CA GLY A 38 16.52 -9.76 9.75
C GLY A 38 15.96 -8.50 9.10
N LEU A 39 14.82 -7.99 9.56
CA LEU A 39 14.30 -6.67 9.16
C LEU A 39 15.16 -5.51 9.72
N GLU A 40 16.39 -5.77 10.13
CA GLU A 40 17.32 -4.82 10.76
C GLU A 40 17.71 -3.66 9.82
N SER A 41 17.36 -3.74 8.53
CA SER A 41 17.53 -2.65 7.54
C SER A 41 16.46 -2.70 6.45
N SER A 42 15.20 -2.44 6.80
CA SER A 42 14.15 -2.23 5.80
C SER A 42 14.06 -0.77 5.37
N ASN A 43 13.83 -0.55 4.08
CA ASN A 43 13.42 0.75 3.57
C ASN A 43 11.89 0.80 3.49
N LEU A 44 11.29 1.93 3.82
CA LEU A 44 9.82 2.09 3.83
C LEU A 44 9.40 3.00 2.68
N ILE A 45 8.34 2.61 1.98
CA ILE A 45 7.65 3.45 0.99
C ILE A 45 6.19 3.56 1.43
N LEU A 46 5.61 4.75 1.37
CA LEU A 46 4.21 4.97 1.76
C LEU A 46 3.38 5.46 0.58
N GLY A 47 2.25 4.79 0.35
CA GLY A 47 1.22 5.18 -0.61
C GLY A 47 -0.09 5.55 0.11
N ILE A 48 -0.64 6.72 -0.18
CA ILE A 48 -1.89 7.21 0.41
C ILE A 48 -2.92 7.41 -0.69
N ASP A 49 -4.05 6.72 -0.54
CA ASP A 49 -5.24 6.85 -1.37
C ASP A 49 -5.92 8.21 -1.14
N PHE A 50 -6.12 8.98 -2.21
CA PHE A 50 -6.87 10.24 -2.24
C PHE A 50 -8.07 10.19 -3.20
N THR A 51 -8.66 9.01 -3.36
CA THR A 51 -9.88 8.83 -4.14
C THR A 51 -11.10 9.36 -3.40
N LYS A 52 -12.14 9.66 -4.17
CA LYS A 52 -13.38 10.29 -3.71
C LYS A 52 -14.20 9.39 -2.80
N SER A 53 -14.00 8.06 -2.85
CA SER A 53 -14.70 7.13 -1.95
C SER A 53 -14.51 7.44 -0.48
N ASN A 54 -13.37 8.03 -0.13
CA ASN A 54 -13.08 8.55 1.19
C ASN A 54 -14.10 9.57 1.72
N GLU A 55 -14.89 10.23 0.86
CA GLU A 55 -15.97 11.12 1.28
C GLU A 55 -17.14 10.38 1.96
N TRP A 56 -17.42 9.14 1.57
CA TRP A 56 -18.58 8.38 2.05
C TRP A 56 -18.24 7.09 2.81
N THR A 57 -17.05 6.54 2.68
CA THR A 57 -16.67 5.30 3.39
C THR A 57 -16.49 5.49 4.90
N GLY A 58 -16.41 6.75 5.36
CA GLY A 58 -16.50 7.12 6.78
C GLY A 58 -17.91 7.12 7.37
N GLN A 59 -18.95 6.77 6.60
CA GLN A 59 -20.36 6.81 7.03
C GLN A 59 -20.61 6.12 8.37
N ASN A 60 -20.06 4.91 8.54
CA ASN A 60 -20.26 4.09 9.73
C ASN A 60 -19.08 4.12 10.70
N SER A 61 -17.87 4.37 10.20
CA SER A 61 -16.61 4.23 10.97
C SER A 61 -16.05 5.57 11.47
N PHE A 62 -16.50 6.70 10.92
CA PHE A 62 -15.93 8.01 11.21
C PHE A 62 -16.98 9.13 11.31
N ASN A 63 -18.12 8.82 11.94
CA ASN A 63 -19.18 9.78 12.24
C ASN A 63 -19.73 10.50 11.00
N ARG A 64 -19.88 9.79 9.88
CA ARG A 64 -20.35 10.37 8.60
C ARG A 64 -19.47 11.49 8.05
N ARG A 65 -18.20 11.54 8.46
CA ARG A 65 -17.21 12.46 7.92
C ARG A 65 -16.35 11.74 6.89
N SER A 66 -15.78 12.52 5.98
CA SER A 66 -14.72 12.03 5.11
C SER A 66 -13.59 11.42 5.94
N LEU A 67 -13.04 10.29 5.47
CA LEU A 67 -11.88 9.64 6.09
C LEU A 67 -10.63 10.54 6.08
N HIS A 68 -10.58 11.57 5.22
CA HIS A 68 -9.52 12.59 5.20
C HIS A 68 -9.85 13.85 6.00
N ALA A 69 -11.00 13.94 6.68
CA ALA A 69 -11.38 15.18 7.36
C ALA A 69 -10.34 15.59 8.42
N ILE A 70 -9.68 16.74 8.21
CA ILE A 70 -8.71 17.31 9.15
C ILE A 70 -9.47 18.04 10.26
N GLY A 71 -9.07 17.82 11.52
CA GLY A 71 -9.65 18.52 12.66
C GLY A 71 -8.96 18.18 13.97
N ASN A 72 -9.63 18.45 15.09
CA ASN A 72 -9.06 18.24 16.43
C ASN A 72 -8.81 16.77 16.78
N THR A 73 -9.53 15.85 16.15
CA THR A 73 -9.36 14.40 16.35
C THR A 73 -8.73 13.80 15.11
N PRO A 74 -7.64 13.01 15.25
CA PRO A 74 -7.01 12.34 14.13
C PRO A 74 -8.00 11.50 13.33
N ASN A 75 -8.00 11.68 12.01
CA ASN A 75 -8.74 10.84 11.09
C ASN A 75 -8.08 9.45 10.92
N PRO A 76 -8.76 8.48 10.28
CA PRO A 76 -8.24 7.12 10.14
C PRO A 76 -6.87 7.04 9.46
N TYR A 77 -6.60 7.88 8.45
CA TYR A 77 -5.29 7.95 7.81
C TYR A 77 -4.22 8.48 8.77
N GLU A 78 -4.48 9.56 9.52
CA GLU A 78 -3.55 10.08 10.54
C GLU A 78 -3.22 9.03 11.60
N LYS A 79 -4.23 8.27 12.03
CA LYS A 79 -4.06 7.16 12.98
C LYS A 79 -3.21 6.04 12.39
N ALA A 80 -3.49 5.63 11.15
CA ALA A 80 -2.74 4.59 10.47
C ALA A 80 -1.26 4.99 10.30
N ILE A 81 -0.98 6.19 9.78
CA ILE A 81 0.37 6.75 9.65
C ILE A 81 1.09 6.71 11.01
N SER A 82 0.42 7.14 12.08
CA SER A 82 1.00 7.16 13.43
C SER A 82 1.30 5.76 13.98
N ILE A 83 0.42 4.78 13.75
CA ILE A 83 0.59 3.40 14.23
C ILE A 83 1.68 2.68 13.44
N VAL A 84 1.67 2.82 12.11
CA VAL A 84 2.72 2.29 11.23
C VAL A 84 4.06 2.89 11.63
N GLY A 85 4.14 4.20 11.85
CA GLY A 85 5.38 4.85 12.29
C GLY A 85 5.89 4.31 13.62
N LYS A 86 5.03 4.14 14.61
CA LYS A 86 5.43 3.55 15.91
C LYS A 86 5.91 2.10 15.79
N THR A 87 5.40 1.35 14.82
CA THR A 87 5.68 -0.08 14.66
C THR A 87 6.91 -0.33 13.78
N LEU A 88 7.07 0.46 12.71
CA LEU A 88 8.08 0.22 11.68
C LEU A 88 9.28 1.16 11.75
N ALA A 89 9.18 2.33 12.39
CA ALA A 89 10.32 3.25 12.52
C ALA A 89 11.57 2.62 13.15
N PRO A 90 11.49 1.69 14.14
CA PRO A 90 12.68 1.01 14.67
C PRO A 90 13.46 0.18 13.65
N PHE A 91 12.86 -0.15 12.50
CA PHE A 91 13.45 -0.98 11.44
C PHE A 91 13.86 -0.17 10.19
N GLY A 92 13.63 1.15 10.21
CA GLY A 92 13.98 2.04 9.10
C GLY A 92 15.48 2.33 9.09
N HIS A 93 16.17 2.04 7.98
CA HIS A 93 17.62 2.16 7.89
C HIS A 93 18.13 3.62 7.96
N ASP A 94 17.48 4.53 7.23
CA ASP A 94 17.90 5.94 7.10
C ASP A 94 16.81 6.94 7.52
N ASN A 95 15.65 6.44 7.95
CA ASN A 95 14.44 7.22 8.27
C ASN A 95 13.96 8.10 7.09
N LEU A 96 14.36 7.79 5.85
CA LEU A 96 13.89 8.44 4.65
C LEU A 96 12.74 7.63 4.05
N ILE A 97 11.58 8.26 3.90
CA ILE A 97 10.33 7.61 3.49
C ILE A 97 9.81 8.30 2.23
N PRO A 98 10.04 7.73 1.04
CA PRO A 98 9.32 8.12 -0.16
C PRO A 98 7.81 8.01 0.09
N CYS A 99 7.09 9.12 -0.11
CA CYS A 99 5.67 9.23 0.19
C CYS A 99 4.91 9.70 -1.03
N PHE A 100 3.90 8.93 -1.42
CA PHE A 100 3.11 9.13 -2.62
C PHE A 100 1.62 9.27 -2.30
N GLY A 101 0.95 10.09 -3.08
CA GLY A 101 -0.51 10.12 -3.18
C GLY A 101 -0.98 9.67 -4.55
N PHE A 102 -2.17 9.07 -4.61
CA PHE A 102 -2.79 8.62 -5.86
C PHE A 102 -4.32 8.74 -5.81
N GLY A 103 -4.99 8.76 -6.96
CA GLY A 103 -6.45 8.77 -7.04
C GLY A 103 -7.11 10.16 -6.91
N ASP A 104 -6.33 11.22 -6.79
CA ASP A 104 -6.83 12.59 -6.84
C ASP A 104 -7.11 13.01 -8.30
N SER A 105 -7.66 14.21 -8.50
CA SER A 105 -8.00 14.72 -9.83
C SER A 105 -6.81 14.98 -10.76
N THR A 106 -5.58 14.99 -10.24
CA THR A 106 -4.38 15.12 -11.07
C THR A 106 -3.86 13.76 -11.51
N THR A 107 -3.92 12.74 -10.65
CA THR A 107 -3.35 11.42 -10.91
C THR A 107 -4.32 10.36 -11.45
N HIS A 108 -5.60 10.45 -11.08
CA HIS A 108 -6.61 9.42 -11.37
C HIS A 108 -6.07 8.00 -11.05
N ASP A 109 -6.25 7.04 -11.97
CA ASP A 109 -5.78 5.66 -11.85
C ASP A 109 -4.51 5.37 -12.67
N GLN A 110 -3.74 6.39 -13.05
CA GLN A 110 -2.60 6.26 -13.97
C GLN A 110 -1.25 6.66 -13.35
N GLU A 111 -1.24 7.62 -12.43
CA GLU A 111 0.00 8.20 -11.90
C GLU A 111 -0.01 8.25 -10.36
N VAL A 112 1.13 8.63 -9.79
CA VAL A 112 1.26 9.05 -8.39
C VAL A 112 1.87 10.44 -8.33
N PHE A 113 1.56 11.20 -7.29
CA PHE A 113 2.27 12.45 -6.98
C PHE A 113 3.12 12.25 -5.72
N SER A 114 4.27 12.91 -5.67
CA SER A 114 5.14 12.93 -4.49
C SER A 114 4.65 13.96 -3.47
N PHE A 115 4.80 13.65 -2.17
CA PHE A 115 4.48 14.58 -1.08
C PHE A 115 5.33 15.85 -1.13
N HIS A 116 6.58 15.74 -1.57
CA HIS A 116 7.45 16.89 -1.84
C HIS A 116 7.52 17.15 -3.35
N SER A 117 7.46 18.43 -3.73
CA SER A 117 7.50 18.86 -5.13
C SER A 117 8.84 18.60 -5.82
N ASP A 118 9.92 18.47 -5.05
CA ASP A 118 11.26 18.12 -5.55
C ASP A 118 11.52 16.60 -5.54
N HIS A 119 10.50 15.80 -5.24
CA HIS A 119 10.57 14.34 -5.14
C HIS A 119 11.51 13.81 -4.03
N SER A 120 11.91 14.66 -3.08
CA SER A 120 12.66 14.21 -1.91
C SER A 120 11.78 13.37 -0.97
N PRO A 121 12.36 12.36 -0.29
CA PRO A 121 11.65 11.59 0.72
C PRO A 121 11.34 12.43 1.97
N CYS A 122 10.33 12.02 2.74
CA CYS A 122 10.08 12.57 4.07
C CYS A 122 11.07 11.98 5.09
N HIS A 123 11.46 12.79 6.07
CA HIS A 123 12.32 12.45 7.21
C HIS A 123 11.45 11.95 8.37
N GLY A 124 11.14 10.67 8.33
CA GLY A 124 10.34 9.98 9.34
C GLY A 124 8.85 10.30 9.31
N PHE A 125 8.08 9.52 10.07
CA PHE A 125 6.62 9.57 10.06
C PHE A 125 6.02 10.87 10.62
N GLU A 126 6.79 11.66 11.37
CA GLU A 126 6.36 12.99 11.81
C GLU A 126 6.26 13.96 10.63
N GLU A 127 7.24 13.97 9.73
CA GLU A 127 7.18 14.77 8.50
C GLU A 127 6.10 14.25 7.55
N VAL A 128 5.95 12.92 7.41
CA VAL A 128 4.86 12.31 6.64
C VAL A 128 3.50 12.84 7.10
N LEU A 129 3.25 12.83 8.42
CA LEU A 129 1.98 13.30 8.98
C LEU A 129 1.78 14.81 8.76
N ALA A 130 2.85 15.60 8.87
CA ALA A 130 2.80 17.05 8.60
C ALA A 130 2.48 17.34 7.12
N CYS A 131 3.14 16.66 6.20
CA CYS A 131 2.91 16.77 4.77
C CYS A 131 1.49 16.33 4.39
N TYR A 132 1.03 15.19 4.92
CA TYR A 132 -0.35 14.72 4.74
C TYR A 132 -1.37 15.81 5.13
N LYS A 133 -1.23 16.40 6.31
CA LYS A 133 -2.12 17.47 6.80
C LYS A 133 -2.10 18.73 5.94
N LYS A 134 -0.97 19.03 5.31
CA LYS A 134 -0.80 20.17 4.40
C LYS A 134 -1.41 19.91 3.03
N ILE A 135 -1.28 18.69 2.52
CA ILE A 135 -1.71 18.31 1.17
C ILE A 135 -3.23 18.14 1.12
N VAL A 136 -3.82 17.42 2.06
CA VAL A 136 -5.25 17.05 2.06
C VAL A 136 -6.20 18.21 1.77
N PRO A 137 -6.10 19.39 2.42
CA PRO A 137 -7.04 20.49 2.18
C PRO A 137 -6.97 21.10 0.77
N ASN A 138 -5.86 20.85 0.05
CA ASN A 138 -5.59 21.41 -1.28
C ASN A 138 -5.85 20.40 -2.40
N LEU A 139 -6.18 19.15 -2.07
CA LEU A 139 -6.50 18.11 -3.05
C LEU A 139 -7.97 18.13 -3.43
N LYS A 140 -8.23 17.75 -4.69
CA LYS A 140 -9.55 17.40 -5.16
C LYS A 140 -9.62 15.89 -5.35
N LEU A 141 -10.32 15.21 -4.45
CA LEU A 141 -10.48 13.75 -4.49
C LEU A 141 -11.23 13.32 -5.77
N SER A 142 -10.78 12.23 -6.39
CA SER A 142 -11.30 11.78 -7.69
C SER A 142 -11.34 10.24 -7.77
N GLY A 143 -10.92 9.67 -8.88
CA GLY A 143 -10.82 8.26 -9.16
C GLY A 143 -10.58 8.08 -10.66
N PRO A 144 -10.69 6.87 -11.22
CA PRO A 144 -10.92 5.60 -10.54
C PRO A 144 -9.82 5.21 -9.54
N THR A 145 -10.05 4.16 -8.77
CA THR A 145 -9.09 3.63 -7.79
C THR A 145 -8.34 2.46 -8.40
N SER A 146 -7.01 2.60 -8.59
CA SER A 146 -6.09 1.51 -8.89
C SER A 146 -4.84 1.65 -8.04
N TYR A 147 -4.31 0.54 -7.55
CA TYR A 147 -3.05 0.53 -6.80
C TYR A 147 -1.83 0.29 -7.71
N ALA A 148 -2.05 0.01 -8.99
CA ALA A 148 -0.96 -0.24 -9.94
C ALA A 148 0.06 0.91 -9.97
N PRO A 149 -0.33 2.21 -10.08
CA PRO A 149 0.65 3.29 -10.18
C PRO A 149 1.57 3.38 -8.96
N VAL A 150 1.06 3.13 -7.75
CA VAL A 150 1.86 3.21 -6.53
C VAL A 150 2.74 1.97 -6.32
N ILE A 151 2.31 0.80 -6.78
CA ILE A 151 3.13 -0.40 -6.79
C ILE A 151 4.27 -0.25 -7.81
N GLU A 152 3.97 0.23 -9.01
CA GLU A 152 4.96 0.50 -10.06
C GLU A 152 5.99 1.56 -9.59
N ALA A 153 5.55 2.63 -8.96
CA ALA A 153 6.46 3.63 -8.36
C ALA A 153 7.37 3.03 -7.27
N ALA A 154 6.90 2.05 -6.51
CA ALA A 154 7.71 1.35 -5.53
C ALA A 154 8.73 0.40 -6.20
N ILE A 155 8.33 -0.33 -7.25
CA ILE A 155 9.23 -1.15 -8.07
C ILE A 155 10.37 -0.28 -8.62
N ASP A 156 10.05 0.87 -9.21
CA ASP A 156 11.04 1.83 -9.72
C ASP A 156 12.07 2.26 -8.66
N ILE A 157 11.63 2.48 -7.42
CA ILE A 157 12.54 2.81 -6.31
C ILE A 157 13.44 1.62 -5.98
N VAL A 158 12.88 0.41 -5.88
CA VAL A 158 13.63 -0.82 -5.59
C VAL A 158 14.71 -1.05 -6.66
N GLU A 159 14.37 -0.89 -7.93
CA GLU A 159 15.31 -1.01 -9.05
C GLU A 159 16.43 0.04 -8.96
N LYS A 160 16.09 1.31 -8.71
CA LYS A 160 17.07 2.40 -8.52
C LYS A 160 17.97 2.18 -7.30
N ARG A 161 17.49 1.45 -6.30
CA ARG A 161 18.23 1.05 -5.10
C ARG A 161 18.91 -0.31 -5.22
N HIS A 162 19.10 -0.81 -6.45
CA HIS A 162 19.81 -2.07 -6.75
C HIS A 162 19.19 -3.29 -6.06
N GLY A 163 17.87 -3.34 -5.94
CA GLY A 163 17.15 -4.47 -5.36
C GLY A 163 17.22 -4.56 -3.84
N GLN A 164 17.54 -3.47 -3.15
CA GLN A 164 17.42 -3.42 -1.69
C GLN A 164 16.00 -3.74 -1.25
N PHE A 165 15.84 -4.40 -0.10
CA PHE A 165 14.54 -4.75 0.45
C PHE A 165 13.75 -3.50 0.84
N HIS A 166 12.52 -3.39 0.35
CA HIS A 166 11.58 -2.32 0.68
C HIS A 166 10.23 -2.90 1.11
N ILE A 167 9.56 -2.22 2.04
CA ILE A 167 8.16 -2.49 2.37
C ILE A 167 7.34 -1.31 1.85
N LEU A 168 6.45 -1.58 0.90
CA LEU A 168 5.42 -0.64 0.49
C LEU A 168 4.20 -0.78 1.42
N VAL A 169 3.86 0.30 2.11
CA VAL A 169 2.64 0.42 2.91
C VAL A 169 1.64 1.27 2.14
N ILE A 170 0.50 0.68 1.76
CA ILE A 170 -0.62 1.40 1.14
C ILE A 170 -1.70 1.60 2.21
N ILE A 171 -2.08 2.85 2.44
CA ILE A 171 -3.24 3.22 3.28
C ILE A 171 -4.37 3.62 2.34
N ALA A 172 -5.46 2.86 2.35
CA ALA A 172 -6.60 3.04 1.45
C ALA A 172 -7.92 2.67 2.13
N ASP A 173 -9.04 3.11 1.56
CA ASP A 173 -10.38 2.78 2.06
C ASP A 173 -10.96 1.47 1.48
N GLY A 174 -10.21 0.83 0.58
CA GLY A 174 -10.50 -0.49 0.03
C GLY A 174 -11.43 -0.51 -1.18
N GLN A 175 -11.82 0.64 -1.74
CA GLN A 175 -12.72 0.72 -2.90
C GLN A 175 -11.94 0.71 -4.24
N VAL A 176 -11.26 -0.38 -4.58
CA VAL A 176 -10.78 -0.57 -5.96
C VAL A 176 -11.98 -0.55 -6.90
N THR A 177 -11.90 0.24 -7.98
CA THR A 177 -13.07 0.46 -8.84
C THR A 177 -13.52 -0.85 -9.47
N LYS A 178 -14.79 -1.22 -9.27
CA LYS A 178 -15.43 -2.41 -9.86
C LYS A 178 -16.38 -2.02 -10.97
N LYS A 179 -16.58 -2.91 -11.95
CA LYS A 179 -17.74 -2.82 -12.84
C LYS A 179 -18.95 -3.37 -12.10
N TYR A 180 -20.02 -2.59 -12.00
CA TYR A 180 -21.22 -2.97 -11.23
C TYR A 180 -22.00 -4.15 -11.81
N ASP A 181 -21.76 -4.53 -13.08
CA ASP A 181 -22.60 -5.48 -13.83
C ASP A 181 -21.86 -6.69 -14.45
N ASP A 182 -20.60 -6.97 -14.07
CA ASP A 182 -19.86 -8.10 -14.65
C ASP A 182 -19.25 -9.01 -13.56
N ASN A 183 -19.33 -10.33 -13.74
CA ASN A 183 -18.64 -11.33 -12.91
C ASN A 183 -17.11 -11.33 -13.15
N GLY A 184 -16.60 -10.41 -13.97
CA GLY A 184 -15.19 -10.25 -14.33
C GLY A 184 -14.51 -9.14 -13.54
N LEU A 185 -13.17 -9.19 -13.50
CA LEU A 185 -12.36 -8.13 -12.92
C LEU A 185 -12.51 -6.83 -13.71
N SER A 186 -12.49 -5.70 -13.02
CA SER A 186 -12.38 -4.40 -13.68
C SER A 186 -10.97 -4.20 -14.25
N PRO A 187 -10.78 -3.26 -15.21
CA PRO A 187 -9.44 -2.89 -15.67
C PRO A 187 -8.51 -2.44 -14.53
N GLN A 188 -9.06 -1.77 -13.50
CA GLN A 188 -8.28 -1.33 -12.34
C GLN A 188 -7.86 -2.49 -11.44
N GLU A 189 -8.73 -3.50 -11.28
CA GLU A 189 -8.41 -4.74 -10.56
C GLU A 189 -7.37 -5.55 -11.32
N GLU A 190 -7.52 -5.72 -12.64
CA GLU A 190 -6.55 -6.42 -13.49
C GLU A 190 -5.18 -5.77 -13.44
N LYS A 191 -5.12 -4.43 -13.59
CA LYS A 191 -3.86 -3.68 -13.46
C LYS A 191 -3.22 -3.84 -12.09
N THR A 192 -4.03 -3.76 -11.02
CA THR A 192 -3.53 -3.93 -9.65
C THR A 192 -2.95 -5.34 -9.45
N ILE A 193 -3.67 -6.37 -9.91
CA ILE A 193 -3.19 -7.77 -9.83
C ILE A 193 -1.91 -7.94 -10.64
N LYS A 194 -1.84 -7.38 -11.84
CA LYS A 194 -0.64 -7.44 -12.66
C LYS A 194 0.55 -6.79 -11.95
N ALA A 195 0.38 -5.59 -11.38
CA ALA A 195 1.44 -4.90 -10.65
C ALA A 195 1.91 -5.70 -9.42
N ILE A 196 1.01 -6.39 -8.73
CA ILE A 196 1.37 -7.30 -7.61
C ILE A 196 2.18 -8.49 -8.11
N VAL A 197 1.86 -9.05 -9.29
CA VAL A 197 2.60 -10.18 -9.88
C VAL A 197 3.99 -9.77 -10.36
N ASP A 198 4.15 -8.52 -10.78
CA ASP A 198 5.43 -7.98 -11.26
C ASP A 198 6.38 -7.57 -10.11
N ALA A 199 5.85 -7.34 -8.89
CA ALA A 199 6.60 -6.97 -7.69
C ALA A 199 7.32 -8.15 -7.01
#